data_AF-A0A967WAE8-F1
#
_entry.id   AF-A0A967WAE8-F1
#
_cell.length_a   1.000
_cell.length_b   1.000
_cell.length_c   1.000
_cell.angle_alpha   90.00
_cell.angle_beta   90.00
_cell.angle_gamma   90.00
#
_symmetry.space_group_name_H-M   'P 1'
#
loop_
_entity.id
_entity.type
_entity.pdbx_description
1 polymer ?
#
loop_
_entity_poly.entity_id
_entity_poly.type
_entity_poly.pdbx_seq_one_letter_code
_entity_poly.pdbx_strand_id
1 'polypeptide(L)' 'GSVLTETLDPNGRRSYRISGGPLREFAFLASDRYQMADTTAYGTVLRSYYLPEDEAAGQATLNAAAAALRSYEDSFGPYP' A
#
# COMPACT_ATOMS: atom_id res chain seq x y z
N GLY A 1 -0.20 8.86 8.40
CA GLY A 1 -1.55 9.35 8.79
C GLY A 1 -2.35 8.21 9.37
N SER A 2 -3.46 8.49 10.05
CA SER A 2 -4.40 7.50 10.58
C SER A 2 -5.81 7.77 10.09
N VAL A 3 -6.59 6.70 9.90
CA VAL A 3 -8.04 6.81 9.64
C VAL A 3 -8.72 7.13 10.96
N LEU A 4 -9.35 8.29 11.03
CA LEU A 4 -10.14 8.75 12.18
C LEU A 4 -11.58 8.24 12.14
N THR A 5 -12.17 8.13 10.96
CA THR A 5 -13.56 7.68 10.82
C THR A 5 -13.74 7.02 9.46
N GLU A 6 -14.55 5.96 9.44
CA GLU A 6 -15.07 5.31 8.25
C GLU A 6 -16.59 5.25 8.37
N THR A 7 -17.31 5.76 7.39
CA THR A 7 -18.77 5.65 7.32
C THR A 7 -19.18 5.03 6.00
N LEU A 8 -20.24 4.22 6.03
CA LEU A 8 -20.93 3.71 4.85
C LEU A 8 -22.37 4.20 4.92
N ASP A 9 -22.78 5.01 3.94
CA ASP A 9 -24.17 5.45 3.87
C ASP A 9 -25.07 4.41 3.15
N PRO A 10 -26.41 4.50 3.31
CA PRO A 10 -27.34 3.57 2.66
C PRO A 10 -27.27 3.54 1.13
N ASN A 11 -26.66 4.56 0.51
CA ASN A 11 -26.47 4.64 -0.94
C ASN A 11 -25.17 3.94 -1.38
N GLY A 12 -24.47 3.27 -0.46
CA GLY A 12 -23.23 2.55 -0.74
C GLY A 12 -21.99 3.42 -0.81
N ARG A 13 -22.07 4.71 -0.45
CA ARG A 13 -20.89 5.58 -0.45
C ARG A 13 -20.11 5.39 0.85
N ARG A 14 -18.86 4.97 0.71
CA ARG A 14 -17.91 4.88 1.81
C ARG A 14 -17.11 6.18 1.94
N SER A 15 -17.10 6.78 3.13
CA SER A 15 -16.38 8.02 3.43
C SER A 15 -15.31 7.78 4.48
N TYR A 16 -14.10 8.29 4.23
CA TYR A 16 -12.96 8.20 5.14
C TYR A 16 -12.57 9.59 5.64
N ARG A 17 -12.32 9.72 6.95
CA ARG A 17 -11.66 10.89 7.53
C ARG A 17 -10.25 10.47 7.94
N ILE A 18 -9.24 11.11 7.37
CA ILE A 18 -7.83 10.77 7.60
C ILE A 18 -7.13 11.99 8.20
N SER A 19 -6.30 11.79 9.21
CA SER A 19 -5.43 12.84 9.75
C SER A 19 -3.96 12.41 9.74
N GLY A 20 -3.07 13.38 9.66
CA GLY A 20 -1.63 13.16 9.78
C GLY A 20 -0.91 14.46 10.13
N GLY A 21 0.14 14.35 10.93
CA GLY A 21 1.15 15.41 11.07
C GLY A 21 1.97 15.57 9.79
N PRO A 22 2.96 16.48 9.71
CA PRO A 22 3.50 17.03 8.46
C PRO A 22 3.62 15.98 7.35
N LEU A 23 2.61 15.95 6.48
CA LEU A 23 2.52 14.98 5.40
C LEU A 23 3.30 15.57 4.24
N ARG A 24 4.41 14.93 3.86
CA ARG A 24 5.12 15.32 2.64
C ARG A 24 4.25 15.08 1.40
N GLU A 25 3.55 13.95 1.40
CA GLU A 25 2.69 13.47 0.31
C GLU A 25 1.42 12.81 0.88
N PHE A 26 0.32 12.88 0.12
CA PHE A 26 -0.92 12.14 0.36
C PHE A 26 -1.40 11.54 -0.96
N ALA A 27 -1.59 10.22 -0.98
CA ALA A 27 -2.12 9.49 -2.13
C ALA A 27 -3.35 8.68 -1.73
N PHE A 28 -4.37 8.68 -2.60
CA PHE A 28 -5.58 7.89 -2.43
C PHE A 28 -5.91 7.23 -3.77
N LEU A 29 -6.05 5.91 -3.75
CA LEU A 29 -6.47 5.11 -4.89
C LEU A 29 -7.63 4.22 -4.42
N ALA A 30 -8.67 4.12 -5.24
CA ALA A 30 -9.83 3.29 -4.95
C ALA A 30 -10.33 2.64 -6.24
N SER A 31 -10.54 1.34 -6.17
CA SER A 31 -11.23 0.55 -7.19
C SER A 31 -11.80 -0.67 -6.50
N ASP A 32 -12.99 -1.09 -6.91
CA ASP A 32 -13.60 -2.36 -6.53
C ASP A 32 -12.98 -3.56 -7.26
N ARG A 33 -12.17 -3.31 -8.29
CA ARG A 33 -11.50 -4.33 -9.11
C ARG A 33 -10.08 -4.65 -8.66
N TYR A 34 -9.50 -3.90 -7.72
CA TYR A 34 -8.13 -4.18 -7.30
C TYR A 34 -8.00 -5.57 -6.70
N GLN A 35 -7.00 -6.31 -7.21
CA GLN A 35 -6.43 -7.47 -6.56
C GLN A 35 -5.20 -7.04 -5.75
N MET A 36 -4.76 -7.90 -4.84
CA MET A 36 -3.64 -7.62 -3.95
C MET A 36 -2.78 -8.87 -3.78
N ALA A 37 -1.48 -8.70 -3.95
CA ALA A 37 -0.45 -9.64 -3.54
C ALA A 37 0.43 -9.00 -2.46
N ASP A 38 0.89 -9.80 -1.51
CA ASP A 38 1.76 -9.35 -0.43
C ASP A 38 2.99 -10.24 -0.24
N THR A 39 4.04 -9.65 0.33
CA THR A 39 5.24 -10.36 0.76
C THR A 39 5.85 -9.66 1.97
N THR A 40 6.65 -10.39 2.72
CA THR A 40 7.44 -9.83 3.82
C THR A 40 8.92 -9.72 3.41
N ALA A 41 9.55 -8.59 3.71
CA ALA A 41 11.00 -8.40 3.60
C ALA A 41 11.50 -7.77 4.92
N TYR A 42 12.41 -8.48 5.60
CA TYR A 42 12.97 -8.08 6.90
C TYR A 42 11.93 -7.60 7.95
N GLY A 43 10.77 -8.26 7.98
CA GLY A 43 9.69 -7.95 8.93
C GLY A 43 8.71 -6.87 8.44
N THR A 44 9.04 -6.15 7.36
CA THR A 44 8.14 -5.19 6.71
C THR A 44 7.24 -5.89 5.70
N VAL A 45 5.92 -5.67 5.82
CA VAL A 45 4.91 -6.19 4.87
C VAL A 45 4.76 -5.21 3.71
N LEU A 46 5.07 -5.68 2.50
CA LEU A 46 4.79 -4.96 1.25
C LEU A 46 3.52 -5.50 0.62
N ARG A 47 2.71 -4.61 0.03
CA ARG A 47 1.52 -4.98 -0.74
C ARG A 47 1.56 -4.30 -2.11
N SER A 48 1.25 -5.07 -3.14
CA SER A 48 1.06 -4.58 -4.50
C SER A 48 -0.42 -4.70 -4.85
N TYR A 49 -1.03 -3.57 -5.19
CA TYR A 49 -2.43 -3.51 -5.64
C TYR A 49 -2.43 -3.28 -7.15
N TYR A 50 -3.19 -4.09 -7.88
CA TYR A 50 -3.19 -4.10 -9.35
C TYR A 50 -4.58 -4.47 -9.89
N LEU A 51 -4.87 -4.12 -11.15
CA LEU A 51 -6.08 -4.60 -11.82
C LEU A 51 -5.91 -6.08 -12.24
N PRO A 52 -7.00 -6.85 -12.40
CA PRO A 52 -6.90 -8.28 -12.74
C PRO A 52 -6.07 -8.57 -14.00
N GLU A 53 -6.15 -7.71 -15.00
CA GLU A 53 -5.39 -7.77 -16.25
C GLU A 53 -3.88 -7.54 -16.08
N ASP A 54 -3.45 -7.02 -14.93
CA ASP A 54 -2.07 -6.59 -14.66
C ASP A 54 -1.35 -7.48 -13.63
N GLU A 55 -1.88 -8.68 -13.32
CA GLU A 55 -1.33 -9.56 -12.27
C GLU A 55 0.18 -9.78 -12.38
N ALA A 56 0.68 -10.05 -13.59
CA ALA A 56 2.11 -10.25 -13.82
C ALA A 56 2.94 -9.00 -13.49
N ALA A 57 2.47 -7.82 -13.86
CA ALA A 57 3.12 -6.55 -13.54
C ALA A 57 3.04 -6.24 -12.04
N GLY A 58 1.90 -6.55 -11.42
CA GLY A 58 1.68 -6.44 -9.98
C GLY A 58 2.66 -7.28 -9.16
N GLN A 59 2.87 -8.54 -9.57
CA GLN A 59 3.82 -9.44 -8.92
C GLN A 59 5.27 -9.03 -9.17
N ALA A 60 5.62 -8.61 -10.39
CA ALA A 60 6.96 -8.11 -10.70
C ALA A 60 7.30 -6.88 -9.85
N THR A 61 6.34 -5.95 -9.69
CA THR A 61 6.48 -4.76 -8.85
C THR A 61 6.70 -5.14 -7.38
N LEU A 62 5.93 -6.09 -6.86
CA LEU A 62 6.08 -6.58 -5.49
C LEU A 62 7.48 -7.16 -5.24
N ASN A 63 7.96 -7.97 -6.16
CA ASN A 63 9.28 -8.59 -6.08
C ASN A 63 10.41 -7.55 -6.13
N ALA A 64 10.30 -6.58 -7.04
CA ALA A 64 11.26 -5.49 -7.15
C ALA A 64 11.27 -4.61 -5.88
N ALA A 65 10.10 -4.27 -5.34
CA ALA A 65 9.98 -3.49 -4.11
C ALA A 65 10.60 -4.22 -2.90
N ALA A 66 10.35 -5.53 -2.77
CA ALA A 66 10.95 -6.34 -1.71
C ALA A 66 12.48 -6.42 -1.83
N ALA A 67 13.01 -6.58 -3.05
CA ALA A 67 14.46 -6.59 -3.29
C ALA A 67 15.10 -5.23 -2.98
N ALA A 68 14.44 -4.14 -3.37
CA ALA A 68 14.88 -2.78 -3.06
C ALA A 68 14.90 -2.52 -1.56
N LEU A 69 13.87 -2.95 -0.82
CA LEU A 69 13.80 -2.80 0.63
C LEU A 69 14.93 -3.56 1.32
N ARG A 70 15.18 -4.81 0.94
CA ARG A 70 16.31 -5.59 1.49
C ARG A 70 17.64 -4.88 1.23
N SER A 71 17.86 -4.42 0.00
CA SER A 71 19.09 -3.71 -0.37
C SER A 71 19.27 -2.42 0.44
N TYR A 72 18.18 -1.68 0.67
CA TYR A 72 18.18 -0.49 1.53
C TYR A 72 18.56 -0.87 2.97
N GLU A 73 17.87 -1.84 3.57
CA GLU A 73 18.10 -2.18 4.97
C GLU A 73 19.50 -2.75 5.23
N ASP A 74 20.01 -3.57 4.31
CA ASP A 74 21.38 -4.09 4.37
C ASP A 74 22.42 -2.96 4.37
N SER A 75 22.12 -1.83 3.73
CA SER A 75 23.05 -0.71 3.53
C SER A 75 22.88 0.42 4.55
N PHE A 76 21.66 0.64 5.03
CA PHE A 76 21.28 1.83 5.79
C PHE A 76 20.59 1.53 7.13
N GLY A 77 20.29 0.26 7.42
CA GLY A 77 19.55 -0.18 8.61
C GLY A 77 18.04 -0.25 8.40
N PRO A 78 17.27 -0.63 9.43
CA PRO A 78 15.85 -0.95 9.31
C PRO A 78 15.01 0.16 8.68
N TYR A 79 14.02 -0.22 7.87
CA TYR A 79 13.08 0.73 7.31
C TYR A 79 12.22 1.36 8.42
N PRO A 80 12.07 2.70 8.46
CA PRO A 80 11.41 3.44 9.54
C PRO A 80 9.87 3.32 9.56
#